data_AF-A0A5C4J6G6-F1
#
_entry.id   AF-A0A5C4J6G6-F1
#
_cell.length_a   1.000
_cell.length_b   1.000
_cell.length_c   1.000
_cell.angle_alpha   90.00
_cell.angle_beta   90.00
_cell.angle_gamma   90.00
#
_symmetry.space_group_name_H-M   'P 1'
#
loop_
_entity.id
_entity.type
_entity.pdbx_description
1 polymer ?
#
loop_
_entity_poly.entity_id
_entity_poly.type
_entity_poly.pdbx_seq_one_letter_code
_entity_poly.pdbx_strand_id
1 'polypeptide(L)' 'MTEREDDRDKPLADRRADANAPQESAPDFAEEHTPSPTDPPVAQAETPGGEDDGYSPQTEVP' A
#
# COMPACT_ATOMS: atom_id res chain seq x y z
N MET A 1 23.91 -24.83 -16.98
CA MET A 1 23.08 -23.65 -17.28
C MET A 1 21.66 -24.07 -16.98
N THR A 2 21.04 -23.51 -15.95
CA THR A 2 19.70 -23.92 -15.51
C THR A 2 18.69 -23.41 -16.54
N GLU A 3 18.09 -24.33 -17.30
CA GLU A 3 16.96 -24.05 -18.18
C GLU A 3 15.82 -23.47 -17.33
N ARG A 4 15.54 -22.18 -17.49
CA ARG A 4 14.29 -21.58 -16.99
C ARG A 4 13.20 -22.05 -17.93
N GLU A 5 12.34 -22.96 -17.44
CA GLU A 5 11.11 -23.31 -18.13
C GLU A 5 10.33 -22.01 -18.41
N ASP A 6 9.85 -21.88 -19.64
CA ASP A 6 9.23 -20.66 -20.13
C ASP A 6 7.82 -20.53 -19.53
N ASP A 7 7.71 -19.77 -18.45
CA ASP A 7 6.46 -19.59 -17.69
C ASP A 7 5.46 -18.61 -18.33
N ARG A 8 5.59 -18.30 -19.63
CA ARG A 8 4.74 -17.28 -20.30
C ARG A 8 3.26 -17.66 -20.29
N ASP A 9 2.96 -18.95 -20.29
CA ASP A 9 1.58 -19.47 -20.32
C ASP A 9 0.92 -19.54 -18.93
N LYS A 10 1.69 -19.38 -17.85
CA LYS A 10 1.15 -19.39 -16.48
C LYS A 10 0.47 -18.05 -16.16
N PRO A 11 -0.64 -18.04 -15.41
CA PRO A 11 -1.23 -16.81 -14.92
C PRO A 11 -0.24 -16.08 -14.00
N LEU A 12 -0.34 -14.75 -14.00
CA LEU A 12 0.63 -13.89 -13.30
C LEU A 12 0.73 -14.18 -11.79
N ALA A 13 -0.36 -14.60 -11.16
CA ALA A 13 -0.38 -14.97 -9.75
C ALA A 13 0.53 -16.17 -9.46
N ASP A 14 0.43 -17.22 -10.28
CA ASP A 14 1.21 -18.45 -10.11
C ASP A 14 2.70 -18.23 -10.42
N ARG A 15 3.00 -17.34 -11.39
CA ARG A 15 4.39 -16.93 -11.67
C ARG A 15 5.04 -16.17 -10.50
N ARG A 16 4.26 -15.41 -9.73
CA ARG A 16 4.74 -14.68 -8.54
C ARG A 16 4.83 -15.54 -7.28
N ALA A 17 4.08 -16.64 -7.23
CA ALA A 17 4.08 -17.59 -6.13
C ALA A 17 5.27 -18.58 -6.18
N ASP A 18 6.04 -18.59 -7.27
CA ASP A 18 7.25 -19.41 -7.39
C ASP A 18 8.28 -18.99 -6.34
N ALA A 19 8.88 -19.98 -5.67
CA ALA A 19 9.82 -19.79 -4.56
C ALA A 19 11.08 -18.99 -4.95
N ASN A 20 11.38 -18.85 -6.25
CA ASN A 20 12.51 -18.09 -6.76
C ASN A 20 12.09 -16.88 -7.63
N ALA A 21 10.81 -16.52 -7.65
CA ALA A 21 10.37 -15.32 -8.36
C ALA A 21 11.05 -14.08 -7.73
N PRO A 22 11.64 -13.17 -8.54
CA PRO A 22 12.13 -11.90 -8.03
C PRO A 22 11.00 -11.16 -7.34
N GLN A 23 11.06 -11.09 -6.01
CA GLN A 23 10.23 -10.18 -5.24
C GLN A 23 10.77 -8.78 -5.52
N GLU A 24 9.97 -7.93 -6.18
CA GLU A 24 10.24 -6.50 -6.17
C GLU A 24 10.34 -6.10 -4.70
N SER A 25 11.51 -5.64 -4.26
CA SER A 25 11.63 -5.06 -2.92
C SER A 25 10.64 -3.91 -2.89
N ALA A 26 9.57 -4.06 -2.12
CA ALA A 26 8.68 -2.94 -1.86
C ALA A 26 9.57 -1.81 -1.35
N PRO A 27 9.53 -0.61 -1.96
CA PRO A 27 10.19 0.54 -1.34
C PRO A 27 9.67 0.66 0.09
N ASP A 28 10.56 1.00 1.02
CA ASP A 28 10.17 1.16 2.41
C ASP A 28 9.29 2.42 2.54
N PHE A 29 7.99 2.26 2.31
CA PHE A 29 6.98 3.32 2.42
C PHE A 29 6.92 3.91 3.84
N ALA A 30 7.51 3.27 4.85
CA ALA A 30 7.56 3.83 6.19
C ALA A 30 8.43 5.10 6.25
N GLU A 31 9.48 5.17 5.42
CA GLU A 31 10.37 6.33 5.35
C GLU A 31 9.68 7.53 4.67
N GLU A 32 8.82 7.28 3.68
CA GLU A 32 8.10 8.34 2.93
C GLU A 32 7.15 9.15 3.81
N HIS A 33 6.60 8.54 4.86
CA HIS A 33 5.68 9.18 5.80
C HIS A 33 6.32 9.59 7.12
N THR A 34 7.64 9.41 7.27
CA THR A 34 8.35 9.85 8.48
C THR A 34 8.56 11.37 8.42
N PRO A 35 8.00 12.15 9.36
CA PRO A 35 8.20 13.60 9.37
C PRO A 35 9.69 13.97 9.53
N SER A 36 10.15 14.91 8.72
CA SER A 36 11.48 15.53 8.78
C SER A 36 11.61 16.47 9.99
N PRO A 37 12.83 16.74 10.50
CA PRO A 37 13.04 17.73 11.56
C PRO A 37 12.56 19.14 11.24
N THR A 38 12.41 19.46 9.95
CA THR A 38 11.88 20.75 9.48
C THR A 38 10.39 20.72 9.17
N ASP A 39 9.75 19.54 9.20
CA ASP A 39 8.33 19.42 8.92
C ASP A 39 7.51 19.98 10.10
N PRO A 40 6.35 20.59 9.81
CA PRO A 40 5.44 21.00 10.87
C PRO A 40 5.01 19.78 11.70
N PRO A 41 4.72 19.96 13.00
CA PRO A 41 4.26 18.86 13.84
C PRO A 41 2.98 18.25 13.26
N VAL A 42 2.90 16.93 13.24
CA VAL A 42 1.66 16.22 12.91
C VAL A 42 0.60 16.70 13.91
N ALA A 43 -0.50 17.26 13.38
CA ALA A 43 -1.62 17.67 14.22
C ALA A 43 -2.06 16.48 15.07
N GLN A 44 -2.27 16.71 16.36
CA GLN A 44 -2.84 15.68 17.22
C GLN A 44 -4.20 15.32 16.63
N ALA A 45 -4.43 14.04 16.34
CA ALA A 45 -5.74 13.58 15.92
C ALA A 45 -6.70 13.93 17.07
N GLU A 46 -7.58 14.92 16.86
CA GLU A 46 -8.48 15.39 17.91
C GLU A 46 -9.46 14.28 18.34
N THR A 47 -9.58 13.21 17.54
CA THR A 47 -10.11 11.87 17.86
C THR A 47 -9.66 10.88 16.77
N PRO A 48 -9.45 9.57 17.04
CA PRO A 48 -9.43 8.57 15.99
C PRO A 48 -10.87 8.43 15.45
N GLY A 49 -11.13 8.98 14.27
CA GLY A 49 -12.47 8.96 13.67
C GLY A 49 -13.22 10.29 13.77
N GLY A 50 -12.55 11.40 13.44
CA GLY A 50 -13.24 12.65 13.11
C GLY A 50 -14.05 12.46 11.84
N GLU A 51 -15.25 11.90 11.96
CA GLU A 51 -16.32 12.23 11.03
C GLU A 51 -16.50 13.74 11.18
N ASP A 52 -16.16 14.50 10.13
CA ASP A 52 -16.41 15.94 10.08
C ASP A 52 -17.89 16.11 10.46
N ASP A 53 -18.19 16.69 11.63
CA ASP A 53 -19.55 16.89 12.11
C ASP A 53 -20.30 17.73 11.05
N GLY A 54 -21.08 17.06 10.20
CA GLY A 54 -21.75 17.69 9.05
C GLY A 54 -21.53 17.01 7.69
N TYR A 55 -20.68 15.98 7.58
CA TYR A 55 -20.58 15.18 6.35
C TYR A 55 -21.60 14.04 6.36
N SER A 56 -22.75 14.22 5.73
CA SER A 56 -23.66 13.10 5.44
C SER A 56 -23.18 12.36 4.18
N PRO A 57 -23.08 11.02 4.21
CA PRO A 57 -22.70 10.24 3.04
C PRO A 57 -23.60 10.56 1.85
N GLN A 58 -23.01 10.79 0.69
CA GLN A 58 -23.78 11.08 -0.54
C GLN A 58 -24.66 9.89 -1.00
N THR A 59 -24.44 8.70 -0.43
CA THR A 59 -25.26 7.50 -0.65
C THR A 59 -26.32 7.27 0.43
N GLU A 60 -26.43 8.16 1.43
CA GLU A 60 -27.51 8.11 2.40
C GLU A 60 -28.83 8.41 1.68
N VAL A 61 -29.80 7.51 1.83
CA VAL A 61 -31.14 7.65 1.26
C VAL A 61 -32.03 8.15 2.40
N PRO A 62 -32.85 9.21 2.20
CA PRO A 62 -33.70 9.78 3.25
C PRO A 62 -34.77 8.83 3.76
#